data_AF-A0A0N0E6B7-F1
#
_entry.id   AF-A0A0N0E6B7-F1
#
_cell.length_a   1.000
_cell.length_b   1.000
_cell.length_c   1.000
_cell.angle_alpha   90.00
_cell.angle_beta   90.00
_cell.angle_gamma   90.00
#
_symmetry.space_group_name_H-M   'P 1'
#
loop_
_entity.id
_entity.type
_entity.pdbx_description
1 polymer ?
#
loop_
_entity_poly.entity_id
_entity_poly.type
_entity_poly.pdbx_seq_one_letter_code
_entity_poly.pdbx_strand_id
1 'polypeptide(L)' 'MSSILTNTAAMTALKSLQSTNSAIETTQARISTGKAVSQASDNAAYWSIATTMRSDTKALGTVQDALGLGAA' A
#
# COMPACT_ATOMS: atom_id res chain seq x y z
N MET A 1 0.02 -20.63 -37.68
CA MET A 1 -0.46 -21.49 -36.58
C MET A 1 -1.78 -20.97 -36.06
N SER A 2 -2.89 -21.31 -36.72
CA SER A 2 -4.25 -21.04 -36.23
C SER A 2 -4.77 -22.32 -35.56
N SER A 3 -4.62 -22.42 -34.25
CA SER A 3 -5.38 -23.42 -33.48
C SER A 3 -6.77 -22.85 -33.23
N ILE A 4 -7.82 -23.51 -33.75
CA ILE A 4 -9.23 -23.17 -33.47
C ILE A 4 -9.53 -23.23 -31.96
N LEU A 5 -8.77 -24.03 -31.21
CA LEU A 5 -8.96 -24.26 -29.78
C LEU A 5 -8.05 -23.41 -28.89
N THR A 6 -6.96 -22.83 -29.41
CA THR A 6 -5.96 -22.12 -28.59
C THR A 6 -5.53 -20.84 -29.27
N ASN A 7 -6.13 -19.73 -28.84
CA ASN A 7 -5.78 -18.39 -29.34
C ASN A 7 -4.74 -17.75 -28.41
N THR A 8 -3.46 -17.87 -28.79
CA THR A 8 -2.33 -17.31 -28.04
C THR A 8 -2.37 -15.78 -27.96
N ALA A 9 -2.93 -15.10 -28.97
CA ALA A 9 -3.14 -13.66 -28.94
C ALA A 9 -4.20 -13.27 -27.88
N ALA A 10 -5.31 -14.01 -27.82
CA ALA A 10 -6.34 -13.81 -26.80
C ALA A 10 -5.83 -14.12 -25.38
N MET A 11 -5.01 -15.16 -25.19
CA MET A 11 -4.39 -15.44 -23.89
C MET A 11 -3.40 -14.35 -23.45
N THR A 12 -2.66 -13.77 -24.40
CA THR A 12 -1.75 -12.64 -24.12
C THR A 12 -2.53 -11.40 -23.74
N ALA A 13 -3.61 -11.10 -24.46
CA ALA A 13 -4.53 -10.01 -24.14
C ALA A 13 -5.18 -10.22 -22.76
N LEU A 14 -5.63 -11.44 -22.45
CA LEU A 14 -6.19 -11.77 -21.14
C LEU A 14 -5.18 -11.59 -20.01
N LYS A 15 -3.93 -12.01 -20.21
CA LYS A 15 -2.86 -11.81 -19.23
C LYS A 15 -2.56 -10.32 -19.02
N SER A 16 -2.57 -9.53 -20.10
CA SER A 16 -2.43 -8.07 -20.01
C SER A 16 -3.60 -7.46 -19.26
N LEU A 17 -4.84 -7.88 -19.54
CA LEU A 17 -6.04 -7.40 -18.86
C LEU A 17 -6.03 -7.74 -17.36
N GLN A 18 -5.63 -8.96 -17.00
CA GLN A 18 -5.45 -9.37 -15.61
C GLN A 18 -4.40 -8.49 -14.92
N SER A 19 -3.25 -8.26 -15.57
CA SER A 19 -2.22 -7.36 -15.03
C SER A 19 -2.73 -5.93 -14.86
N THR A 20 -3.51 -5.41 -15.81
CA THR A 20 -4.14 -4.09 -15.71
C THR A 20 -5.14 -4.03 -14.56
N ASN A 21 -5.98 -5.06 -14.39
CA ASN A 21 -6.94 -5.13 -13.27
C ASN A 21 -6.22 -5.15 -11.92
N SER A 22 -5.17 -5.94 -11.75
CA SER A 22 -4.38 -5.94 -10.49
C SER A 22 -3.71 -4.58 -10.21
N ALA A 23 -3.24 -3.88 -11.25
CA ALA A 23 -2.70 -2.53 -11.10
C ALA A 23 -3.79 -1.51 -10.70
N ILE A 24 -5.01 -1.65 -11.23
CA ILE A 24 -6.17 -0.82 -10.86
C ILE A 24 -6.56 -1.07 -9.41
N GLU A 25 -6.62 -2.32 -8.95
CA GLU A 25 -6.93 -2.64 -7.54
C GLU A 25 -5.91 -2.03 -6.58
N THR A 26 -4.62 -2.13 -6.90
CA THR A 26 -3.55 -1.50 -6.11
C THR A 26 -3.70 0.02 -6.08
N THR A 27 -4.01 0.63 -7.22
CA THR A 27 -4.21 2.09 -7.32
C THR A 27 -5.44 2.54 -6.53
N GLN A 28 -6.55 1.80 -6.63
CA GLN A 28 -7.77 2.03 -5.84
C GLN A 28 -7.48 1.94 -4.34
N ALA A 29 -6.71 0.94 -3.91
CA ALA A 29 -6.31 0.80 -2.50
C ALA A 29 -5.48 2.00 -2.02
N ARG A 30 -4.57 2.52 -2.86
CA ARG A 30 -3.80 3.74 -2.55
C ARG A 30 -4.66 4.99 -2.52
N ILE A 31 -5.62 5.14 -3.43
CA ILE A 31 -6.56 6.27 -3.45
C ILE A 31 -7.43 6.26 -2.19
N SER A 32 -7.97 5.10 -1.83
CA SER A 32 -8.84 4.95 -0.66
C SER A 32 -8.11 5.23 0.66
N THR A 33 -6.86 4.76 0.79
CA THR A 33 -6.06 4.92 2.02
C THR A 33 -5.25 6.21 2.07
N GLY A 34 -5.04 6.87 0.92
CA GLY A 34 -4.14 8.01 0.75
C GLY A 34 -2.66 7.68 0.96
N LYS A 35 -2.29 6.39 1.09
CA LYS A 35 -0.92 5.95 1.41
C LYS A 35 -0.32 5.16 0.26
N ALA A 36 0.93 5.47 -0.09
CA ALA A 36 1.68 4.70 -1.09
C ALA A 36 2.00 3.27 -0.63
N VAL A 37 2.18 3.08 0.69
CA VAL A 37 2.40 1.80 1.37
C VAL A 37 1.34 1.66 2.46
N SER A 38 0.31 0.86 2.20
CA SER A 38 -0.81 0.69 3.14
C SER A 38 -0.61 -0.54 4.02
N GLN A 39 -0.09 -1.63 3.45
CA GLN A 39 0.09 -2.91 4.12
C GLN A 39 1.57 -3.28 4.23
N ALA A 40 1.90 -4.12 5.21
CA ALA A 40 3.26 -4.65 5.38
C ALA A 40 3.71 -5.48 4.16
N SER A 41 2.76 -6.08 3.43
CA SER A 41 3.01 -6.81 2.18
C SER A 41 3.44 -5.91 1.02
N ASP A 42 3.08 -4.62 1.02
CA ASP A 42 3.41 -3.70 -0.07
C ASP A 42 4.89 -3.32 -0.04
N ASN A 43 5.43 -3.10 1.17
CA ASN A 43 6.85 -2.90 1.42
C ASN A 43 7.13 -3.04 2.92
N ALA A 44 7.58 -4.21 3.36
CA ALA A 44 7.75 -4.50 4.79
C ALA A 44 8.75 -3.55 5.48
N ALA A 45 9.82 -3.15 4.79
CA ALA A 45 10.82 -2.24 5.33
C ALA A 45 10.25 -0.82 5.54
N TYR A 46 9.66 -0.24 4.50
CA TYR A 46 9.07 1.11 4.60
C TYR A 46 7.84 1.14 5.50
N TRP A 47 7.03 0.07 5.52
CA TRP A 47 5.90 -0.03 6.43
C TRP A 47 6.35 -0.09 7.89
N SER A 48 7.41 -0.84 8.19
CA SER A 48 7.96 -0.93 9.55
C SER A 48 8.54 0.40 10.01
N ILE A 49 9.32 1.08 9.18
CA ILE A 49 9.86 2.43 9.48
C ILE A 49 8.70 3.42 9.70
N ALA A 50 7.72 3.44 8.80
CA ALA A 50 6.56 4.34 8.93
C ALA A 50 5.70 4.04 10.17
N THR A 51 5.66 2.78 10.62
CA THR A 51 4.96 2.37 11.83
C THR A 51 5.71 2.81 13.09
N THR A 52 7.04 2.60 13.13
CA THR A 52 7.89 3.11 14.21
C THR A 52 7.79 4.63 14.29
N MET A 53 7.92 5.35 13.18
CA MET A 53 7.79 6.82 13.16
C MET A 53 6.42 7.31 13.67
N ARG A 54 5.32 6.61 13.35
CA ARG A 54 3.99 6.92 13.92
C ARG A 54 3.93 6.68 15.42
N SER A 55 4.59 5.62 15.91
CA SER A 55 4.69 5.33 17.34
C SER A 55 5.48 6.43 18.06
N ASP A 56 6.63 6.82 17.50
CA ASP A 56 7.49 7.86 18.06
C ASP A 56 6.76 9.21 18.12
N THR A 57 6.01 9.57 17.07
CA THR A 57 5.20 10.80 17.05
C THR A 57 4.16 10.82 18.17
N LYS A 58 3.50 9.68 18.44
CA LYS A 58 2.54 9.56 19.54
C LYS A 58 3.23 9.68 20.90
N ALA A 59 4.37 9.01 21.08
CA ALA A 59 5.13 9.08 22.32
C ALA A 59 5.61 10.52 22.60
N LEU A 60 6.11 11.22 21.59
CA LEU A 60 6.47 12.63 21.70
C LEU A 60 5.28 13.52 22.06
N GLY A 61 4.11 13.28 21.46
CA GLY A 61 2.87 13.97 21.84
C GLY A 61 2.52 13.76 23.31
N THR A 62 2.56 12.51 23.80
CA THR A 62 2.30 12.22 25.22
C THR A 62 3.32 12.85 26.17
N VAL A 63 4.59 12.92 25.77
CA VAL A 63 5.63 13.61 26.55
C VAL A 63 5.36 15.11 26.58
N GLN A 64 4.95 15.70 25.46
CA GLN A 64 4.61 17.11 25.39
C GLN A 64 3.38 17.45 26.24
N ASP A 65 2.35 16.61 26.23
CA ASP A 65 1.18 16.75 27.10
C ASP A 65 1.58 16.65 28.58
N ALA A 66 2.45 15.70 28.94
CA ALA A 66 2.95 15.54 30.31
C ALA A 66 3.80 16.75 30.77
N LEU A 67 4.64 17.29 29.89
CA LEU A 67 5.41 18.51 30.17
C LEU A 67 4.51 19.74 30.29
N GLY A 68 3.48 19.85 29.44
CA GLY A 68 2.48 20.93 29.51
C GLY A 68 1.65 20.87 30.79
N LEU A 69 1.31 19.67 31.26
CA LEU A 69 0.60 19.46 32.53
C LEU A 69 1.50 19.74 33.74
N GLY A 70 2.79 19.42 33.67
CA GLY A 70 3.76 19.69 34.74
C GLY A 70 4.29 21.12 34.80
N ALA A 71 4.07 21.91 33.74
CA ALA A 71 4.43 23.33 33.66
C ALA A 71 3.28 24.28 34.06
N ALA A 72 2.08 23.76 34.27
CA ALA A 72 0.91 24.47 34.80
C ALA A 72 0.82 24.32 36.33
#